data_AF-Q1ZU96-F1
#
_entry.id   AF-Q1ZU96-F1
#
_cell.length_a   1.000
_cell.length_b   1.000
_cell.length_c   1.000
_cell.angle_alpha   90.00
_cell.angle_beta   90.00
_cell.angle_gamma   90.00
#
_symmetry.space_group_name_H-M   'P 1'
#
loop_
_entity.id
_entity.type
_entity.pdbx_description
1 polymer ?
#
loop_
_entity_poly.entity_id
_entity_poly.type
_entity_poly.pdbx_seq_one_letter_code
_entity_poly.pdbx_strand_id
1 'polypeptide(L)'
;MRLKGNVPVLPDAPYLAYLHTKIRGKHADLSTFTHFSDQFIRQLLVKASELLDYSEQHVTTPIGDVYQGKVFSKGLCGVSVIRAGESMDRFMTTYPSVQLITASIEESMNDEAFMRPDIGDFGDRYFATYPVESYE
;
A
#
# COMPACT_ATOMS: atom_id res chain seq x y z
N MET A 1 13.24 -7.25 9.70
CA MET A 1 14.31 -6.22 9.61
C MET A 1 13.71 -4.83 9.88
N ARG A 2 14.21 -4.06 10.86
CA ARG A 2 13.67 -2.74 11.23
C ARG A 2 14.37 -1.67 10.36
N LEU A 3 13.68 -1.09 9.38
CA LEU A 3 14.23 -0.02 8.56
C LEU A 3 14.60 1.19 9.43
N LYS A 4 15.68 1.89 9.07
CA LYS A 4 16.09 3.14 9.73
C LYS A 4 15.15 4.26 9.28
N GLY A 5 14.11 4.50 10.05
CA GLY A 5 13.10 5.53 9.81
C GLY A 5 11.73 5.02 10.26
N ASN A 6 10.93 5.89 10.88
CA ASN A 6 9.57 5.58 11.30
C ASN A 6 8.67 5.43 10.06
N VAL A 7 8.82 4.36 9.27
CA VAL A 7 7.90 4.03 8.19
C VAL A 7 6.66 3.45 8.85
N PRO A 8 5.51 4.14 8.79
CA PRO A 8 4.28 3.62 9.36
C PRO A 8 3.81 2.45 8.50
N VAL A 9 3.81 1.27 9.12
CA VAL A 9 3.25 0.05 8.54
C VAL A 9 1.76 -0.01 8.90
N LEU A 10 0.96 -0.63 8.04
CA LEU A 10 -0.42 -0.93 8.38
C LEU A 10 -0.50 -1.74 9.70
N PRO A 11 -1.52 -1.49 10.55
CA PRO A 11 -1.67 -2.22 11.80
C PRO A 11 -1.89 -3.71 11.54
N ASP A 12 -1.43 -4.57 12.44
CA ASP A 12 -1.77 -5.99 12.38
C ASP A 12 -3.25 -6.17 12.75
N ALA A 13 -4.09 -6.41 11.73
CA ALA A 13 -5.53 -6.50 11.87
C ALA A 13 -6.07 -7.76 11.17
N PRO A 14 -7.06 -8.47 11.73
CA PRO A 14 -7.62 -9.70 11.12
C PRO A 14 -8.08 -9.51 9.67
N TYR A 15 -8.63 -8.34 9.34
CA TYR A 15 -9.07 -8.04 7.98
C TYR A 15 -7.89 -7.88 7.00
N LEU A 16 -6.77 -7.29 7.43
CA LEU A 16 -5.58 -7.19 6.61
C LEU A 16 -4.96 -8.56 6.36
N ALA A 17 -4.90 -9.42 7.38
CA ALA A 17 -4.49 -10.81 7.20
C ALA A 17 -5.40 -11.59 6.23
N TYR A 18 -6.72 -11.35 6.28
CA TYR A 18 -7.68 -11.89 5.31
C TYR A 18 -7.39 -11.41 3.88
N LEU A 19 -7.17 -10.10 3.68
CA LEU A 19 -6.81 -9.54 2.38
C LEU A 19 -5.50 -10.15 1.86
N HIS A 20 -4.46 -10.20 2.69
CA HIS A 20 -3.19 -10.85 2.37
C HIS A 20 -3.38 -12.30 1.94
N THR A 21 -4.24 -13.06 2.62
CA THR A 21 -4.54 -14.45 2.26
C THR A 21 -5.17 -14.55 0.87
N LYS A 22 -6.09 -13.64 0.53
CA LYS A 22 -6.76 -13.63 -0.78
C LYS A 22 -5.81 -13.27 -1.92
N ILE A 23 -4.98 -12.25 -1.73
CA ILE A 23 -4.07 -11.78 -2.78
C ILE A 23 -2.86 -12.72 -2.94
N ARG A 24 -2.38 -13.40 -1.89
CA ARG A 24 -1.27 -14.37 -2.00
C ARG A 24 -1.68 -15.75 -2.54
N GLY A 25 -2.98 -16.05 -2.65
CA GLY A 25 -3.44 -17.34 -3.16
C GLY A 25 -3.02 -17.59 -4.61
N LYS A 26 -2.24 -18.66 -4.87
CA LYS A 26 -1.78 -19.06 -6.23
C LYS A 26 -2.94 -19.25 -7.22
N HIS A 27 -4.08 -19.73 -6.74
CA HIS A 27 -5.27 -20.04 -7.55
C HIS A 27 -6.30 -18.91 -7.58
N ALA A 28 -5.97 -17.72 -7.06
CA ALA A 28 -6.87 -16.57 -7.20
C ALA A 28 -6.96 -16.19 -8.68
N ASP A 29 -8.18 -16.20 -9.22
CA ASP A 29 -8.43 -15.69 -10.57
C ASP A 29 -8.25 -14.16 -10.62
N LEU A 30 -8.21 -13.61 -11.84
CA LEU A 30 -7.98 -12.18 -12.06
C LEU A 30 -8.99 -11.30 -11.29
N SER A 31 -10.27 -11.69 -11.28
CA SER A 31 -11.34 -10.95 -10.61
C SER A 31 -11.14 -10.92 -9.09
N THR A 32 -10.85 -12.07 -8.50
CA THR A 32 -10.54 -12.21 -7.07
C THR A 32 -9.30 -11.39 -6.73
N PHE A 33 -8.23 -11.53 -7.50
CA PHE A 33 -6.98 -10.86 -7.23
C PHE A 33 -7.13 -9.33 -7.29
N THR A 34 -7.72 -8.80 -8.37
CA THR A 34 -7.95 -7.36 -8.55
C THR A 34 -8.89 -6.80 -7.47
N HIS A 35 -10.01 -7.48 -7.19
CA HIS A 35 -10.96 -7.06 -6.17
C HIS A 35 -10.30 -6.92 -4.79
N PHE A 36 -9.59 -7.96 -4.32
CA PHE A 36 -8.97 -7.92 -2.99
C PHE A 36 -7.73 -7.02 -2.95
N SER A 37 -7.01 -6.87 -4.08
CA SER A 37 -5.92 -5.91 -4.20
C SER A 37 -6.41 -4.47 -4.08
N ASP A 38 -7.53 -4.13 -4.70
CA ASP A 38 -8.14 -2.79 -4.57
C ASP A 38 -8.55 -2.49 -3.12
N GLN A 39 -9.13 -3.46 -2.42
CA GLN A 39 -9.46 -3.31 -1.00
C GLN A 39 -8.20 -3.07 -0.16
N PHE A 40 -7.13 -3.80 -0.46
CA PHE A 40 -5.85 -3.66 0.22
C PHE A 40 -5.20 -2.29 -0.04
N ILE A 41 -5.17 -1.85 -1.30
CA ILE A 41 -4.68 -0.52 -1.70
C ILE A 41 -5.46 0.58 -1.00
N ARG A 42 -6.79 0.44 -0.85
CA ARG A 42 -7.60 1.41 -0.10
C ARG A 42 -7.18 1.52 1.37
N GLN A 43 -6.87 0.41 2.04
CA GLN A 43 -6.37 0.46 3.42
C GLN A 43 -5.06 1.24 3.50
N LEU A 44 -4.17 1.06 2.52
CA LEU A 44 -2.93 1.84 2.43
C LEU A 44 -3.18 3.32 2.23
N LEU A 45 -4.09 3.68 1.33
CA LEU A 45 -4.43 5.07 1.06
C LEU A 45 -5.05 5.76 2.28
N VAL A 46 -5.90 5.06 3.04
CA VAL A 46 -6.44 5.57 4.30
C VAL A 46 -5.32 5.81 5.29
N LYS A 47 -4.41 4.85 5.48
CA LYS A 47 -3.27 5.03 6.39
C LYS A 47 -2.33 6.15 5.92
N ALA A 48 -2.16 6.30 4.61
CA ALA A 48 -1.37 7.36 3.98
C ALA A 48 -1.96 8.73 4.26
N SER A 49 -3.29 8.85 4.20
CA SER A 49 -3.97 10.10 4.51
C SER A 49 -3.73 10.56 5.95
N GLU A 50 -3.57 9.63 6.91
CA GLU A 50 -3.29 10.00 8.31
C GLU A 50 -1.94 10.72 8.50
N LEU A 51 -1.00 10.60 7.55
CA LEU A 51 0.28 11.30 7.60
C LEU A 51 0.24 12.69 6.97
N LEU A 52 -0.75 12.95 6.13
CA LEU A 52 -0.84 14.19 5.39
C LEU A 52 -1.20 15.35 6.31
N ASP A 53 -0.73 16.53 5.95
CA ASP A 53 -1.09 17.74 6.67
C ASP A 53 -2.52 18.18 6.35
N TYR A 54 -3.23 18.57 7.40
CA TYR A 54 -4.59 19.09 7.35
C TYR A 54 -4.67 20.48 7.95
N SER A 55 -5.53 21.30 7.37
CA SER A 55 -5.93 22.61 7.88
C SER A 55 -7.40 22.58 8.26
N GLU A 56 -7.77 23.37 9.26
CA GLU A 56 -9.16 23.53 9.69
C GLU A 56 -10.01 24.12 8.55
N GLN A 57 -11.22 23.59 8.39
CA GLN A 57 -12.21 24.09 7.44
C GLN A 57 -13.59 24.07 8.08
N HIS A 58 -14.31 25.18 8.00
CA HIS A 58 -15.69 25.24 8.44
C HIS A 58 -16.63 25.07 7.24
N VAL A 59 -17.69 24.29 7.40
CA VAL A 59 -18.75 24.15 6.41
C VAL A 59 -20.11 24.40 7.05
N THR A 60 -21.03 24.98 6.29
CA THR A 60 -22.44 25.06 6.68
C THR A 60 -23.12 23.77 6.24
N THR A 61 -23.75 23.08 7.18
CA THR A 61 -24.52 21.87 6.92
C THR A 61 -25.82 22.18 6.17
N PRO A 62 -26.47 21.20 5.53
CA PRO A 62 -27.76 21.42 4.84
C PRO A 62 -28.89 21.96 5.73
N ILE A 63 -28.76 21.85 7.05
CA ILE A 63 -29.73 22.35 8.04
C ILE A 63 -29.32 23.69 8.68
N GLY A 64 -28.21 24.29 8.23
CA GLY A 64 -27.76 25.61 8.65
C GLY A 64 -26.73 25.64 9.78
N ASP A 65 -26.44 24.50 10.41
CA ASP A 65 -25.41 24.42 11.47
C ASP A 65 -23.98 24.55 10.90
N VAL A 66 -23.04 25.04 11.71
CA VAL A 66 -21.61 25.09 11.36
C VAL A 66 -20.91 23.82 11.85
N TYR A 67 -20.25 23.10 10.94
CA TYR A 67 -19.39 21.96 11.26
C TYR A 67 -17.91 22.34 11.09
N GLN A 68 -17.10 22.09 12.14
CA GLN A 68 -15.65 22.28 12.12
C GLN A 68 -14.98 20.99 11.65
N GLY A 69 -14.59 20.97 10.38
CA GLY A 69 -13.93 19.86 9.72
C GLY A 69 -12.49 20.18 9.34
N LYS A 70 -11.89 19.30 8.53
CA LYS A 70 -10.51 19.41 8.07
C LYS A 70 -10.42 19.25 6.56
N VAL A 71 -9.44 19.91 5.95
CA VAL A 71 -9.12 19.79 4.52
C VAL A 71 -7.63 19.54 4.34
N PHE A 72 -7.27 18.81 3.30
CA PHE A 72 -5.88 18.59 2.94
C PHE A 72 -5.18 19.90 2.59
N SER A 73 -4.06 20.20 3.25
CA SER A 73 -3.37 21.48 3.08
C SER A 73 -2.48 21.50 1.83
N LYS A 74 -1.70 20.43 1.60
CA LYS A 74 -0.90 20.06 0.41
C LYS A 74 0.11 18.99 0.84
N GLY A 75 0.42 18.02 -0.01
CA GLY A 75 1.46 17.01 0.27
C GLY A 75 1.57 15.96 -0.83
N LEU A 76 2.76 15.37 -0.99
CA LEU A 76 3.00 14.24 -1.88
C LEU A 76 3.23 13.00 -1.00
N CYS A 77 2.26 12.08 -0.99
CA CYS A 77 2.43 10.78 -0.34
C CYS A 77 2.67 9.70 -1.39
N GLY A 78 3.84 9.05 -1.30
CA GLY A 78 4.13 7.86 -2.08
C GLY A 78 3.51 6.65 -1.38
N VAL A 79 2.67 5.90 -2.09
CA VAL A 79 2.08 4.66 -1.58
C VAL A 79 2.63 3.50 -2.39
N SER A 80 3.20 2.52 -1.68
CA SER A 80 3.76 1.33 -2.29
C SER A 80 3.10 0.06 -1.75
N VAL A 81 2.57 -0.76 -2.65
CA VAL A 81 1.82 -1.96 -2.27
C VAL A 81 2.77 -3.05 -1.78
N ILE A 82 3.84 -3.35 -2.52
CA ILE A 82 4.85 -4.37 -2.16
C ILE A 82 6.20 -3.95 -2.75
N ARG A 83 7.27 -3.90 -1.93
CA ARG A 83 8.64 -3.59 -2.36
C ARG A 83 9.70 -4.30 -1.52
N ALA A 84 10.86 -4.56 -2.14
CA ALA A 84 12.05 -5.03 -1.45
C ALA A 84 12.68 -3.91 -0.58
N GLY A 85 13.03 -4.23 0.66
CA GLY A 85 13.50 -3.26 1.66
C GLY A 85 14.73 -2.42 1.24
N GLU A 86 15.64 -2.98 0.44
CA GLU A 86 16.84 -2.27 -0.03
C GLU A 86 16.52 -1.08 -0.95
N SER A 87 15.42 -1.17 -1.71
CA SER A 87 14.95 -0.08 -2.57
C SER A 87 14.36 1.10 -1.79
N MET A 88 13.89 0.87 -0.56
CA MET A 88 13.24 1.89 0.27
C MET A 88 14.25 2.86 0.88
N ASP A 89 15.36 2.35 1.42
CA ASP A 89 16.37 3.20 2.07
C ASP A 89 16.96 4.21 1.07
N ARG A 90 17.17 3.79 -0.18
CA ARG A 90 17.62 4.68 -1.26
C ARG A 90 16.57 5.74 -1.62
N PHE A 91 15.29 5.37 -1.69
CA PHE A 91 14.21 6.31 -1.98
C PHE A 91 14.06 7.36 -0.88
N MET A 92 14.02 6.95 0.39
CA MET A 92 13.88 7.85 1.53
C MET A 92 15.07 8.82 1.64
N THR A 93 16.28 8.35 1.31
CA THR A 93 17.47 9.21 1.28
C THR A 93 17.43 10.22 0.12
N THR A 94 16.88 9.82 -1.04
CA THR A 94 16.82 10.68 -2.23
C THR A 94 15.70 11.73 -2.15
N TYR A 95 14.57 11.38 -1.53
CA TYR A 95 13.37 12.22 -1.44
C TYR A 95 12.87 12.37 0.00
N PRO A 96 13.63 13.06 0.87
CA PRO A 96 13.33 13.14 2.30
C PRO A 96 12.03 13.89 2.63
N SER A 97 11.52 14.70 1.69
CA SER A 97 10.24 15.41 1.83
C SER A 97 9.01 14.58 1.44
N VAL A 98 9.20 13.35 0.94
CA VAL A 98 8.11 12.46 0.55
C VAL A 98 7.76 11.54 1.70
N GLN A 99 6.49 11.55 2.11
CA GLN A 99 5.98 10.56 3.06
C GLN A 99 5.71 9.25 2.32
N LEU A 100 6.47 8.21 2.63
CA LEU A 100 6.31 6.88 2.06
C LEU A 100 5.52 5.98 3.02
N ILE A 101 4.42 5.40 2.53
CA ILE A 101 3.72 4.30 3.20
C ILE A 101 3.89 3.03 2.37
N THR A 102 4.14 1.92 3.07
CA THR A 102 4.16 0.61 2.46
C THR A 102 3.33 -0.41 3.22
N ALA A 103 2.79 -1.39 2.50
CA ALA A 103 1.85 -2.37 3.01
C ALA A 103 2.50 -3.58 3.66
N SER A 104 3.63 -4.00 3.10
CA SER A 104 4.51 -4.98 3.71
C SER A 104 5.95 -4.67 3.32
N ILE A 105 6.84 -4.80 4.31
CA ILE A 105 8.29 -4.82 4.09
C ILE A 105 8.66 -6.30 4.20
N GLU A 106 8.91 -6.94 3.06
CA GLU A 106 9.24 -8.37 3.04
C GLU A 106 10.67 -8.59 3.54
N GLU A 107 10.88 -9.69 4.29
CA GLU A 107 12.11 -9.91 5.07
C GLU A 107 13.30 -10.39 4.25
N SER A 108 13.06 -11.00 3.08
CA SER A 108 14.11 -11.58 2.22
C SER A 108 13.68 -11.67 0.76
N MET A 109 14.67 -11.63 -0.12
CA MET A 109 14.56 -11.82 -1.57
C MET A 109 15.28 -13.14 -1.93
N ASN A 110 14.70 -13.97 -2.80
CA ASN A 110 15.39 -15.14 -3.36
C ASN A 110 16.33 -14.72 -4.52
N ASP A 111 17.11 -15.67 -5.04
CA ASP A 111 18.07 -15.42 -6.13
C ASP A 111 17.39 -14.97 -7.46
N GLU A 112 16.07 -15.14 -7.57
CA GLU A 112 15.24 -14.74 -8.71
C GLU A 112 14.53 -13.39 -8.51
N ALA A 113 14.90 -12.64 -7.46
CA ALA A 113 14.31 -11.36 -7.07
C ALA A 113 12.85 -11.40 -6.56
N PHE A 114 12.33 -12.58 -6.20
CA PHE A 114 11.03 -12.75 -5.55
C PHE A 114 11.15 -12.62 -4.02
N MET A 115 10.19 -11.94 -3.41
CA MET A 115 10.09 -11.76 -1.96
C MET A 115 9.55 -13.03 -1.28
N ARG A 116 9.73 -13.25 0.03
CA ARG A 116 9.13 -14.40 0.73
C ARG A 116 8.33 -13.99 1.95
N PRO A 117 7.08 -14.52 2.15
CA PRO A 117 6.35 -15.45 1.28
C PRO A 117 5.59 -14.74 0.15
N ASP A 118 6.16 -14.63 -1.07
CA ASP A 118 5.72 -13.68 -2.13
C ASP A 118 4.23 -13.68 -2.50
N ILE A 119 3.81 -12.61 -3.17
CA ILE A 119 2.59 -12.56 -4.00
C ILE A 119 2.86 -12.96 -5.47
N GLY A 120 4.13 -13.10 -5.87
CA GLY A 120 4.53 -13.19 -7.29
C GLY A 120 4.61 -11.80 -7.93
N ASP A 121 4.65 -11.72 -9.26
CA ASP A 121 4.63 -10.41 -9.93
C ASP A 121 3.24 -9.76 -9.77
N PHE A 122 3.15 -8.72 -8.93
CA PHE A 122 1.88 -8.03 -8.70
C PHE A 122 1.32 -7.42 -10.00
N GLY A 123 2.18 -6.90 -10.88
CA GLY A 123 1.80 -6.29 -12.14
C GLY A 123 1.15 -7.30 -13.08
N ASP A 124 1.78 -8.45 -13.28
CA ASP A 124 1.25 -9.53 -14.12
C ASP A 124 -0.07 -10.07 -13.59
N ARG A 125 -0.17 -10.25 -12.27
CA ARG A 125 -1.40 -10.73 -11.64
C ARG A 125 -2.53 -9.69 -11.68
N TYR A 126 -2.21 -8.40 -11.58
CA TYR A 126 -3.19 -7.31 -11.56
C TYR A 126 -3.66 -6.90 -12.95
N PHE A 127 -2.74 -6.80 -13.91
CA PHE A 127 -3.01 -6.36 -15.29
C PHE A 127 -3.19 -7.52 -16.28
N ALA A 128 -3.07 -8.77 -15.80
CA ALA A 128 -3.14 -9.98 -16.62
C ALA A 128 -2.08 -10.02 -17.74
N THR A 129 -0.85 -9.57 -17.45
CA THR A 129 0.26 -9.48 -18.44
C THR A 129 1.17 -10.72 -18.48
N TYR A 130 0.71 -11.86 -17.96
CA TYR A 130 1.49 -13.10 -17.92
C TYR A 130 2.17 -13.43 -19.26
N PRO A 131 3.47 -13.79 -19.25
CA PRO A 131 4.12 -14.40 -20.39
C PRO A 131 3.37 -15.68 -20.81
N VAL A 132 3.23 -15.90 -22.12
CA VAL A 132 2.47 -17.03 -22.69
C VAL A 132 3.04 -18.41 -22.27
N GLU A 133 4.26 -18.46 -21.72
CA GLU A 133 5.02 -19.68 -21.44
C GLU A 133 5.05 -20.11 -19.96
N SER A 134 4.47 -19.35 -19.02
CA SER A 134 4.62 -19.63 -17.57
C SER A 134 3.58 -20.61 -16.98
N TYR A 135 2.99 -21.48 -17.81
CA TYR A 135 1.97 -22.46 -17.42
C TYR A 135 2.37 -23.93 -17.69
N GLU A 136 3.62 -24.29 -17.44
CA GLU A 136 4.03 -25.69 -17.20
C GLU A 136 4.39 -25.91 -15.72
#